data_AF-A0A410TR37-F1
#
_entry.id   AF-A0A410TR37-F1
#
_cell.length_a   1.000
_cell.length_b   1.000
_cell.length_c   1.000
_cell.angle_alpha   90.00
_cell.angle_beta   90.00
_cell.angle_gamma   90.00
#
_symmetry.space_group_name_H-M   'P 1'
#
loop_
_entity.id
_entity.type
_entity.pdbx_description
1 polymer ?
#
loop_
_entity_poly.entity_id
_entity_poly.type
_entity_poly.pdbx_seq_one_letter_code
_entity_poly.pdbx_strand_id
1 'polypeptide(L)'
;MVEAEVHVIGRGGLLCDMNYMMEANTIGSHDDPNPDTEYGEIPVWNLVIDHPEATILWDTGSHHDAADGHWPEGLVQAFYPHDASEHRLDDDLEAAGYSLDDIDAVFQSHLHLDHAGGLEFFAGTDTPVYVHEAELKFAYYSAKTDEGSAAYVLDDFDHDLNWQVLHRDREERFADLEFVRFPGHTPGLTGSVIHLDDEGTVVFTGDQVYMDENYEAGTPLGGPLVWGKTQWAESIERIRELERRHDAEVVFGHDPDQFEAIQPGWGV
;
A
#
# COMPACT_ATOMS: atom_id res chain seq x y z
N MET A 1 7.11 -12.77 -19.58
CA MET A 1 7.90 -11.63 -19.11
C MET A 1 7.68 -10.52 -20.12
N VAL A 2 7.55 -9.31 -19.61
CA VAL A 2 7.17 -8.12 -20.36
C VAL A 2 8.27 -7.07 -20.30
N GLU A 3 8.42 -6.32 -21.39
CA GLU A 3 9.21 -5.10 -21.46
C GLU A 3 8.37 -3.94 -20.91
N ALA A 4 8.55 -3.62 -19.63
CA ALA A 4 7.85 -2.56 -18.92
C ALA A 4 8.82 -1.85 -17.97
N GLU A 5 8.53 -0.59 -17.66
CA GLU A 5 9.26 0.19 -16.66
C GLU A 5 8.39 0.36 -15.41
N VAL A 6 8.99 0.25 -14.22
CA VAL A 6 8.31 0.46 -12.95
C VAL A 6 9.01 1.60 -12.21
N HIS A 7 8.32 2.73 -12.12
CA HIS A 7 8.79 3.96 -11.49
C HIS A 7 8.26 4.05 -10.06
N VAL A 8 9.15 4.22 -9.08
CA VAL A 8 8.78 4.43 -7.68
C VAL A 8 8.60 5.92 -7.43
N ILE A 9 7.40 6.30 -6.97
CA ILE A 9 7.07 7.69 -6.69
C ILE A 9 6.96 7.85 -5.16
N GLY A 10 7.86 8.65 -4.58
CA GLY A 10 7.79 9.00 -3.16
C GLY A 10 6.61 9.93 -2.90
N ARG A 11 5.84 9.67 -1.83
CA ARG A 11 4.60 10.36 -1.48
C ARG A 11 4.63 10.92 -0.05
N GLY A 12 5.83 11.23 0.45
CA GLY A 12 6.08 11.71 1.79
C GLY A 12 6.25 10.60 2.83
N GLY A 13 5.96 10.91 4.08
CA GLY A 13 6.09 9.96 5.19
C GLY A 13 5.09 10.16 6.32
N LEU A 14 4.95 9.12 7.13
CA LEU A 14 4.14 9.14 8.35
C LEU A 14 5.06 9.00 9.56
N LEU A 15 4.86 9.85 10.56
CA LEU A 15 5.46 9.68 11.88
C LEU A 15 4.49 8.87 12.76
N CYS A 16 4.93 7.74 13.31
CA CYS A 16 4.09 6.87 14.11
C CYS A 16 4.86 6.09 15.19
N ASP A 17 4.12 5.48 16.12
CA ASP A 17 4.68 4.55 17.09
C ASP A 17 5.04 3.22 16.41
N MET A 18 6.28 2.75 16.55
CA MET A 18 6.76 1.53 15.88
C MET A 18 6.03 0.25 16.35
N ASN A 19 5.24 0.30 17.44
CA ASN A 19 4.32 -0.79 17.80
C ASN A 19 3.17 -0.99 16.79
N TYR A 20 2.89 -0.03 15.90
CA TYR A 20 1.99 -0.22 14.76
C TYR A 20 2.66 -1.06 13.66
N MET A 21 3.96 -0.85 13.45
CA MET A 21 4.73 -1.54 12.41
C MET A 21 5.10 -2.97 12.81
N MET A 22 5.44 -3.16 14.07
CA MET A 22 5.87 -4.44 14.63
C MET A 22 5.12 -4.71 15.93
N GLU A 23 4.45 -5.86 15.99
CA GLU A 23 3.86 -6.35 17.22
C GLU A 23 4.93 -6.40 18.30
N ALA A 24 4.62 -5.79 19.45
CA ALA A 24 5.47 -5.84 20.63
C ALA A 24 6.85 -5.19 20.46
N ASN A 25 7.01 -4.19 19.57
CA ASN A 25 8.29 -3.46 19.41
C ASN A 25 8.84 -2.97 20.76
N THR A 26 7.97 -2.35 21.57
CA THR A 26 8.30 -1.95 22.93
C THR A 26 7.26 -2.46 23.92
N ILE A 27 7.65 -3.35 24.83
CA ILE A 27 6.80 -3.85 25.92
C ILE A 27 7.46 -3.62 27.28
N GLY A 28 6.67 -3.11 28.23
CA GLY A 28 7.09 -2.95 29.63
C GLY A 28 7.42 -4.28 30.32
N SER A 29 8.41 -4.25 31.20
CA SER A 29 8.85 -5.38 32.01
C SER A 29 8.70 -5.09 33.50
N HIS A 30 9.04 -6.05 34.37
CA HIS A 30 9.06 -5.80 35.81
C HIS A 30 10.06 -4.70 36.21
N ASP A 31 11.23 -4.68 35.55
CA ASP A 31 12.32 -3.77 35.91
C ASP A 31 12.20 -2.40 35.21
N ASP A 32 11.44 -2.34 34.11
CA ASP A 32 11.04 -1.11 33.43
C ASP A 32 9.56 -1.19 33.00
N PRO A 33 8.61 -0.84 33.89
CA PRO A 33 7.19 -1.03 33.63
C PRO A 33 6.56 0.02 32.70
N ASN A 34 7.25 1.13 32.41
CA ASN A 34 6.75 2.20 31.53
C ASN A 34 7.88 2.66 30.59
N PRO A 35 8.38 1.79 29.71
CA PRO A 35 9.39 2.20 28.73
C PRO A 35 8.79 3.26 27.79
N ASP A 36 9.62 4.19 27.34
CA ASP A 36 9.25 5.09 26.25
C ASP A 36 9.09 4.26 24.96
N THR A 37 8.03 4.52 24.20
CA THR A 37 7.86 3.87 22.90
C THR A 37 8.82 4.48 21.86
N GLU A 38 9.09 3.72 20.81
CA GLU A 38 9.87 4.20 19.69
C GLU A 38 8.93 4.89 18.69
N TYR A 39 9.19 6.17 18.41
CA TYR A 39 8.44 6.98 17.46
C TYR A 39 9.32 7.25 16.25
N GLY A 40 8.93 6.73 15.10
CA GLY A 40 9.74 6.70 13.88
C GLY A 40 8.98 7.21 12.66
N GLU A 41 9.72 7.40 11.58
CA GLU A 41 9.19 7.77 10.28
C GLU A 41 9.12 6.54 9.37
N ILE A 42 8.02 6.42 8.64
CA ILE A 42 7.82 5.38 7.63
C ILE A 42 7.50 6.04 6.27
N PRO A 43 8.05 5.54 5.15
CA PRO A 43 7.80 6.11 3.84
C PRO A 43 6.41 5.74 3.33
N VAL A 44 5.78 6.67 2.62
CA VAL A 44 4.61 6.40 1.77
C VAL A 44 5.07 6.54 0.32
N TRP A 45 4.73 5.58 -0.51
CA TRP A 45 5.09 5.60 -1.93
C TRP A 45 4.03 4.88 -2.74
N ASN A 46 4.04 5.13 -4.03
CA ASN A 46 3.20 4.45 -5.00
C ASN A 46 4.02 4.18 -6.28
N LEU A 47 3.45 3.47 -7.26
CA LEU A 47 4.16 3.13 -8.49
C LEU A 47 3.45 3.65 -9.72
N VAL A 48 4.23 4.04 -10.72
CA VAL A 48 3.76 4.10 -12.11
C VAL A 48 4.41 2.94 -12.87
N ILE A 49 3.59 2.04 -13.38
CA ILE A 49 4.02 0.92 -14.23
C ILE A 49 3.73 1.33 -15.67
N ASP A 50 4.77 1.68 -16.42
CA ASP A 50 4.70 1.93 -17.86
C ASP A 50 4.71 0.59 -18.60
N HIS A 51 3.52 0.04 -18.81
CA HIS A 51 3.32 -1.27 -19.41
C HIS A 51 2.90 -1.11 -20.88
N PRO A 52 3.31 -2.00 -21.81
CA PRO A 52 2.94 -1.91 -23.23
C PRO A 52 1.44 -1.89 -23.54
N GLU A 53 0.61 -2.31 -22.59
CA GLU A 53 -0.85 -2.31 -22.69
C GLU A 53 -1.53 -1.09 -22.04
N ALA A 54 -0.88 -0.41 -21.11
CA ALA A 54 -1.44 0.70 -20.31
C ALA A 54 -0.38 1.35 -19.40
N THR A 55 -0.50 2.64 -19.11
CA THR A 55 0.17 3.24 -17.94
C THR A 55 -0.68 2.99 -16.70
N ILE A 56 -0.12 2.30 -15.70
CA ILE A 56 -0.88 1.83 -14.54
C ILE A 56 -0.34 2.49 -13.27
N LEU A 57 -1.23 3.14 -12.52
CA LEU A 57 -0.93 3.68 -11.20
C LEU A 57 -1.25 2.62 -10.14
N TRP A 58 -0.26 2.21 -9.34
CA TRP A 58 -0.44 1.30 -8.20
C TRP A 58 -0.43 2.12 -6.92
N ASP A 59 -1.54 2.16 -6.20
CA ASP A 59 -1.83 3.03 -5.05
C ASP A 59 -1.69 4.54 -5.35
N THR A 60 -2.16 5.38 -4.42
CA THR A 60 -2.28 6.84 -4.60
C THR A 60 -1.73 7.67 -3.46
N GLY A 61 -1.21 7.05 -2.40
CA GLY A 61 -0.64 7.73 -1.25
C GLY A 61 -1.68 8.33 -0.30
N SER A 62 -1.20 9.16 0.63
CA SER A 62 -2.04 9.94 1.54
C SER A 62 -2.75 11.10 0.83
N HIS A 63 -3.91 11.50 1.35
CA HIS A 63 -4.57 12.72 0.89
C HIS A 63 -3.70 13.93 1.26
N HIS A 64 -3.54 14.88 0.34
CA HIS A 64 -2.64 16.03 0.54
C HIS A 64 -3.07 16.95 1.69
N ASP A 65 -4.37 17.05 1.96
CA ASP A 65 -4.92 17.77 3.12
C ASP A 65 -5.09 16.88 4.38
N ALA A 66 -4.40 15.74 4.47
CA ALA A 66 -4.54 14.77 5.57
C ALA A 66 -4.48 15.42 6.96
N ALA A 67 -3.44 16.22 7.23
CA ALA A 67 -3.30 16.95 8.49
C ALA A 67 -4.16 18.22 8.60
N ASP A 68 -4.74 18.72 7.49
CA ASP A 68 -5.58 19.93 7.45
C ASP A 68 -7.08 19.60 7.49
N GLY A 69 -7.44 18.67 8.38
CA GLY A 69 -8.82 18.34 8.70
C GLY A 69 -9.48 17.30 7.79
N HIS A 70 -8.77 16.74 6.81
CA HIS A 70 -9.26 15.62 6.01
C HIS A 70 -9.27 14.32 6.83
N TRP A 71 -8.16 13.99 7.50
CA TRP A 71 -8.14 12.85 8.41
C TRP A 71 -8.77 13.21 9.76
N PRO A 72 -9.53 12.28 10.39
CA PRO A 72 -9.93 12.42 11.77
C PRO A 72 -8.73 12.64 12.70
N GLU A 73 -8.86 13.54 13.68
CA GLU A 73 -7.78 13.89 14.62
C GLU A 73 -7.09 12.66 15.24
N GLY A 74 -7.85 11.62 15.58
CA GLY A 74 -7.29 10.39 16.15
C GLY A 74 -6.33 9.66 15.21
N LEU A 75 -6.57 9.69 13.90
CA LEU A 75 -5.67 9.13 12.89
C LEU A 75 -4.43 10.01 12.71
N VAL A 76 -4.60 11.34 12.65
CA VAL A 76 -3.47 12.29 12.59
C VAL A 76 -2.53 12.12 13.80
N GLN A 77 -3.07 11.85 14.99
CA GLN A 77 -2.26 11.59 16.18
C GLN A 77 -1.59 10.21 16.18
N ALA A 78 -2.15 9.21 15.49
CA ALA A 78 -1.58 7.87 15.40
C ALA A 78 -0.51 7.76 14.30
N PHE A 79 -0.77 8.41 13.17
CA PHE A 79 0.04 8.45 11.96
C PHE A 79 0.09 9.90 11.49
N TYR A 80 1.09 10.65 11.93
CA TYR A 80 1.19 12.07 11.61
C TYR A 80 1.79 12.27 10.22
N PRO A 81 1.00 12.78 9.23
CA PRO A 81 1.45 12.94 7.85
C PRO A 81 2.16 14.28 7.72
N HIS A 82 3.43 14.30 8.11
CA HIS A 82 4.16 15.53 8.40
C HIS A 82 4.43 16.41 7.18
N ASP A 83 4.46 15.81 5.98
CA ASP A 83 4.78 16.44 4.70
C ASP A 83 3.74 16.16 3.60
N ALA A 84 2.59 15.51 3.90
CA ALA A 84 1.61 15.13 2.88
C ALA A 84 1.10 16.30 2.02
N SER A 85 1.06 17.53 2.56
CA SER A 85 0.67 18.72 1.79
C SER A 85 1.66 19.12 0.68
N GLU A 86 2.90 18.63 0.76
CA GLU A 86 3.95 18.82 -0.25
C GLU A 86 3.90 17.72 -1.32
N HIS A 87 3.14 16.65 -1.06
CA HIS A 87 3.02 15.46 -1.89
C HIS A 87 1.58 15.33 -2.40
N ARG A 88 1.11 16.29 -3.20
CA ARG A 88 -0.12 16.10 -3.98
C ARG A 88 0.11 15.12 -5.12
N LEU A 89 -0.88 14.28 -5.46
CA LEU A 89 -0.69 13.18 -6.43
C LEU A 89 -0.35 13.71 -7.82
N ASP A 90 -1.07 14.73 -8.28
CA ASP A 90 -0.83 15.38 -9.57
C ASP A 90 0.57 16.01 -9.65
N ASP A 91 1.01 16.70 -8.59
CA ASP A 91 2.33 17.35 -8.56
C ASP A 91 3.48 16.33 -8.60
N ASP A 92 3.40 15.24 -7.84
CA ASP A 92 4.46 14.21 -7.83
C ASP A 92 4.47 13.36 -9.11
N LEU A 93 3.31 13.09 -9.71
CA LEU A 93 3.25 12.48 -11.04
C LEU A 93 3.89 13.39 -12.09
N GLU A 94 3.58 14.70 -12.09
CA GLU A 94 4.17 15.65 -13.04
C GLU A 94 5.69 15.72 -12.87
N ALA A 95 6.19 15.71 -11.63
CA ALA A 95 7.62 15.66 -11.33
C ALA A 95 8.30 14.40 -11.87
N ALA A 96 7.58 13.28 -11.91
CA ALA A 96 8.02 12.01 -12.48
C ALA A 96 7.83 11.92 -14.02
N GLY A 97 7.23 12.94 -14.64
CA GLY A 97 7.03 13.01 -16.09
C GLY A 97 5.69 12.46 -16.59
N TYR A 98 4.74 12.19 -15.68
CA TYR A 98 3.40 11.70 -15.99
C TYR A 98 2.34 12.77 -15.67
N SER A 99 1.29 12.86 -16.47
CA SER A 99 0.08 13.58 -16.09
C SER A 99 -1.01 12.61 -15.67
N LEU A 100 -2.04 13.09 -14.97
CA LEU A 100 -3.21 12.28 -14.63
C LEU A 100 -3.91 11.71 -15.88
N ASP A 101 -3.88 12.43 -16.99
CA ASP A 101 -4.46 11.99 -18.26
C ASP A 101 -3.67 10.86 -18.94
N ASP A 102 -2.41 10.65 -18.55
CA ASP A 102 -1.58 9.54 -19.04
C ASP A 102 -1.90 8.22 -18.32
N ILE A 103 -2.61 8.26 -17.19
CA ILE A 103 -2.95 7.08 -16.38
C ILE A 103 -4.17 6.35 -16.98
N ASP A 104 -3.91 5.21 -17.61
CA ASP A 104 -4.94 4.37 -18.24
C ASP A 104 -5.70 3.49 -17.24
N ALA A 105 -5.09 3.18 -16.08
CA ALA A 105 -5.71 2.39 -15.02
C ALA A 105 -5.12 2.69 -13.65
N VAL A 106 -5.93 2.55 -12.61
CA VAL A 106 -5.48 2.60 -11.21
C VAL A 106 -5.72 1.25 -10.56
N PHE A 107 -4.75 0.75 -9.84
CA PHE A 107 -4.88 -0.43 -8.99
C PHE A 107 -4.68 -0.03 -7.53
N GLN A 108 -5.65 -0.38 -6.69
CA GLN A 108 -5.58 -0.16 -5.24
C GLN A 108 -5.28 -1.49 -4.55
N SER A 109 -4.14 -1.53 -3.88
CA SER A 109 -3.72 -2.65 -3.04
C SER A 109 -4.74 -2.89 -1.94
N HIS A 110 -5.14 -1.80 -1.28
CA HIS A 110 -6.22 -1.72 -0.32
C HIS A 110 -6.67 -0.25 -0.13
N LEU A 111 -7.64 0.02 0.76
CA LEU A 111 -8.26 1.37 0.86
C LEU A 111 -7.96 2.12 2.17
N HIS A 112 -6.84 1.86 2.83
CA HIS A 112 -6.44 2.68 3.98
C HIS A 112 -5.95 4.07 3.56
N LEU A 113 -5.91 4.96 4.55
CA LEU A 113 -5.70 6.39 4.46
C LEU A 113 -4.46 6.83 3.67
N ASP A 114 -3.40 6.03 3.67
CA ASP A 114 -2.12 6.29 3.02
C ASP A 114 -1.94 5.58 1.67
N HIS A 115 -2.98 4.89 1.20
CA HIS A 115 -3.00 4.22 -0.11
C HIS A 115 -4.05 4.82 -1.04
N ALA A 116 -5.20 5.24 -0.50
CA ALA A 116 -6.37 5.65 -1.27
C ALA A 116 -6.59 7.17 -1.37
N GLY A 117 -5.76 7.98 -0.71
CA GLY A 117 -6.01 9.41 -0.54
C GLY A 117 -5.96 10.26 -1.82
N GLY A 118 -5.37 9.73 -2.91
CA GLY A 118 -5.37 10.40 -4.21
C GLY A 118 -6.45 9.91 -5.19
N LEU A 119 -7.37 9.03 -4.77
CA LEU A 119 -8.45 8.56 -5.64
C LEU A 119 -9.39 9.68 -6.09
N GLU A 120 -9.48 10.80 -5.35
CA GLU A 120 -10.28 11.96 -5.73
C GLU A 120 -9.97 12.50 -7.14
N PHE A 121 -8.71 12.37 -7.60
CA PHE A 121 -8.27 12.83 -8.92
C PHE A 121 -8.87 12.04 -10.08
N PHE A 122 -9.39 10.84 -9.81
CA PHE A 122 -10.05 9.98 -10.79
C PHE A 122 -11.59 10.03 -10.67
N ALA A 123 -12.13 10.88 -9.81
CA ALA A 123 -13.58 11.01 -9.64
C ALA A 123 -14.25 11.57 -10.91
N GLY A 124 -15.26 10.84 -11.42
CA GLY A 124 -16.02 11.22 -12.61
C GLY A 124 -15.29 11.01 -13.94
N THR A 125 -14.11 10.39 -13.92
CA THR A 125 -13.42 9.96 -15.14
C THR A 125 -13.83 8.55 -15.55
N ASP A 126 -13.49 8.15 -16.77
CA ASP A 126 -13.69 6.76 -17.23
C ASP A 126 -12.49 5.85 -16.86
N THR A 127 -11.47 6.35 -16.15
CA THR A 127 -10.28 5.58 -15.76
C THR A 127 -10.66 4.41 -14.85
N PRO A 128 -10.45 3.15 -15.25
CA PRO A 128 -10.80 1.99 -14.43
C PRO A 128 -9.97 1.95 -13.13
N VAL A 129 -10.66 1.81 -12.00
CA VAL A 129 -10.04 1.66 -10.68
C VAL A 129 -10.26 0.23 -10.18
N TYR A 130 -9.21 -0.57 -10.13
CA TYR A 130 -9.25 -1.96 -9.70
C TYR A 130 -9.09 -2.06 -8.19
N VAL A 131 -9.97 -2.83 -7.55
CA VAL A 131 -9.90 -3.14 -6.11
C VAL A 131 -10.55 -4.49 -5.85
N HIS A 132 -10.07 -5.23 -4.85
CA HIS A 132 -10.66 -6.52 -4.51
C HIS A 132 -12.03 -6.38 -3.81
N GLU A 133 -12.97 -7.26 -4.12
CA GLU A 133 -14.34 -7.25 -3.59
C GLU A 133 -14.38 -7.25 -2.06
N ALA A 134 -13.52 -8.06 -1.43
CA ALA A 134 -13.43 -8.14 0.02
C ALA A 134 -12.94 -6.84 0.66
N GLU A 135 -12.09 -6.09 -0.05
CA GLU A 135 -11.57 -4.81 0.42
C GLU A 135 -12.67 -3.76 0.37
N LEU A 136 -13.26 -3.58 -0.82
CA LEU A 136 -14.31 -2.58 -1.03
C LEU A 136 -15.47 -2.74 -0.03
N LYS A 137 -15.88 -3.98 0.22
CA LYS A 137 -16.92 -4.28 1.22
C LYS A 137 -16.49 -3.93 2.64
N PHE A 138 -15.25 -4.25 3.02
CA PHE A 138 -14.76 -4.01 4.37
C PHE A 138 -14.46 -2.53 4.62
N ALA A 139 -13.96 -1.80 3.62
CA ALA A 139 -13.76 -0.36 3.66
C ALA A 139 -15.07 0.38 3.91
N TYR A 140 -16.11 0.12 3.12
CA TYR A 140 -17.43 0.73 3.33
C TYR A 140 -18.09 0.32 4.66
N TYR A 141 -17.91 -0.93 5.10
CA TYR A 141 -18.39 -1.37 6.41
C TYR A 141 -17.71 -0.61 7.54
N SER A 142 -16.38 -0.51 7.48
CA SER A 142 -15.57 0.16 8.50
C SER A 142 -15.83 1.66 8.53
N ALA A 143 -15.98 2.30 7.37
CA ALA A 143 -16.16 3.75 7.28
C ALA A 143 -17.60 4.23 7.58
N LYS A 144 -18.60 3.33 7.54
CA LYS A 144 -20.02 3.67 7.83
C LYS A 144 -20.52 3.10 9.15
N THR A 145 -19.68 2.42 9.92
CA THR A 145 -20.02 1.85 11.22
C THR A 145 -18.89 2.11 12.22
N ASP A 146 -19.14 1.92 13.52
CA ASP A 146 -18.09 1.97 14.54
C ASP A 146 -17.37 0.61 14.71
N GLU A 147 -17.58 -0.32 13.77
CA GLU A 147 -17.05 -1.67 13.77
C GLU A 147 -16.08 -1.83 12.57
N GLY A 148 -14.92 -2.45 12.78
CA GLY A 148 -13.91 -2.62 11.72
C GLY A 148 -12.62 -1.86 12.01
N SER A 149 -11.96 -1.37 10.95
CA SER A 149 -10.70 -0.62 11.05
C SER A 149 -10.96 0.88 10.98
N ALA A 150 -10.33 1.64 11.89
CA ALA A 150 -10.41 3.10 11.87
C ALA A 150 -9.57 3.74 10.74
N ALA A 151 -8.69 2.98 10.09
CA ALA A 151 -7.78 3.46 9.05
C ALA A 151 -8.47 3.73 7.70
N TYR A 152 -9.76 3.44 7.56
CA TYR A 152 -10.55 3.78 6.37
C TYR A 152 -11.17 5.17 6.52
N VAL A 153 -10.66 6.15 5.78
CA VAL A 153 -11.27 7.48 5.67
C VAL A 153 -12.23 7.46 4.49
N LEU A 154 -13.53 7.57 4.78
CA LEU A 154 -14.58 7.46 3.76
C LEU A 154 -14.35 8.38 2.56
N ASP A 155 -13.95 9.62 2.84
CA ASP A 155 -13.79 10.67 1.84
C ASP A 155 -12.57 10.44 0.92
N ASP A 156 -11.73 9.43 1.20
CA ASP A 156 -10.67 8.99 0.27
C ASP A 156 -11.21 8.14 -0.89
N PHE A 157 -12.32 7.40 -0.70
CA PHE A 157 -12.77 6.41 -1.70
C PHE A 157 -14.27 6.48 -2.04
N ASP A 158 -15.09 7.25 -1.31
CA ASP A 158 -16.53 7.44 -1.60
C ASP A 158 -16.76 8.49 -2.70
N HIS A 159 -16.19 8.25 -3.88
CA HIS A 159 -16.32 9.08 -5.08
C HIS A 159 -17.02 8.34 -6.23
N ASP A 160 -17.37 9.07 -7.30
CA ASP A 160 -17.89 8.49 -8.55
C ASP A 160 -16.73 7.88 -9.37
N LEU A 161 -16.20 6.76 -8.89
CA LEU A 161 -15.06 6.06 -9.51
C LEU A 161 -15.56 4.93 -10.41
N ASN A 162 -14.87 4.70 -11.53
CA ASN A 162 -15.13 3.57 -12.42
C ASN A 162 -14.57 2.25 -11.85
N TRP A 163 -15.17 1.78 -10.76
CA TRP A 163 -14.73 0.57 -10.04
C TRP A 163 -14.76 -0.69 -10.91
N GLN A 164 -13.61 -1.37 -10.99
CA GLN A 164 -13.43 -2.68 -11.60
C GLN A 164 -13.09 -3.72 -10.53
N VAL A 165 -14.10 -4.44 -10.06
CA VAL A 165 -13.95 -5.32 -8.89
C VAL A 165 -13.22 -6.63 -9.26
N LEU A 166 -12.17 -6.95 -8.49
CA LEU A 166 -11.51 -8.27 -8.52
C LEU A 166 -12.22 -9.23 -7.56
N HIS A 167 -12.44 -10.46 -8.00
CA HIS A 167 -13.23 -11.45 -7.26
C HIS A 167 -12.43 -12.70 -6.87
N ARG A 168 -11.29 -12.95 -7.51
CA ARG A 168 -10.43 -14.12 -7.25
C ARG A 168 -9.17 -13.70 -6.52
N ASP A 169 -8.61 -14.66 -5.79
CA ASP A 169 -7.35 -14.46 -5.07
C ASP A 169 -6.12 -14.31 -6.02
N ARG A 170 -6.30 -14.53 -7.33
CA ARG A 170 -5.30 -14.28 -8.37
C ARG A 170 -6.02 -13.93 -9.68
N GLU A 171 -5.76 -12.75 -10.22
CA GLU A 171 -6.27 -12.28 -11.51
C GLU A 171 -5.18 -11.55 -12.29
N GLU A 172 -5.11 -11.79 -13.59
CA GLU A 172 -4.22 -11.08 -14.51
C GLU A 172 -5.10 -10.16 -15.38
N ARG A 173 -4.80 -8.86 -15.39
CA ARG A 173 -5.53 -7.86 -16.21
C ARG A 173 -4.67 -7.33 -17.35
N PHE A 174 -3.36 -7.34 -17.17
CA PHE A 174 -2.34 -6.99 -18.15
C PHE A 174 -1.34 -8.14 -18.20
N ALA A 175 -0.78 -8.44 -19.37
CA ALA A 175 0.12 -9.56 -19.54
C ALA A 175 1.29 -9.50 -18.54
N ASP A 176 1.61 -10.62 -17.90
CA ASP A 176 2.72 -10.71 -16.94
C ASP A 176 2.62 -9.78 -15.71
N LEU A 177 1.49 -9.09 -15.49
CA LEU A 177 1.16 -8.34 -14.28
C LEU A 177 -0.08 -8.93 -13.61
N GLU A 178 0.15 -9.56 -12.48
CA GLU A 178 -0.87 -10.29 -11.73
C GLU A 178 -1.19 -9.64 -10.41
N PHE A 179 -2.47 -9.58 -10.09
CA PHE A 179 -2.96 -9.15 -8.80
C PHE A 179 -3.24 -10.37 -7.93
N VAL A 180 -2.63 -10.39 -6.75
CA VAL A 180 -2.58 -11.55 -5.87
C VAL A 180 -3.07 -11.13 -4.49
N ARG A 181 -4.21 -11.69 -4.07
CA ARG A 181 -4.78 -11.35 -2.77
C ARG A 181 -3.95 -11.95 -1.63
N PHE A 182 -3.54 -11.11 -0.70
CA PHE A 182 -2.79 -11.46 0.50
C PHE A 182 -3.56 -10.99 1.74
N PRO A 183 -4.64 -11.70 2.15
CA PRO A 183 -5.40 -11.29 3.32
C PRO A 183 -4.54 -11.38 4.59
N GLY A 184 -4.66 -10.42 5.49
CA GLY A 184 -3.87 -10.39 6.72
C GLY A 184 -3.94 -9.04 7.41
N HIS A 185 -3.31 -8.03 6.80
CA HIS A 185 -3.45 -6.62 7.17
C HIS A 185 -4.91 -6.17 7.08
N THR A 186 -5.50 -6.30 5.89
CA THR A 186 -6.94 -6.19 5.65
C THR A 186 -7.49 -7.51 5.10
N PRO A 187 -8.82 -7.73 5.07
CA PRO A 187 -9.37 -8.92 4.43
C PRO A 187 -9.20 -8.93 2.91
N GLY A 188 -9.00 -7.77 2.28
CA GLY A 188 -9.02 -7.61 0.84
C GLY A 188 -7.71 -7.17 0.22
N LEU A 189 -6.65 -6.99 1.01
CA LEU A 189 -5.36 -6.55 0.50
C LEU A 189 -4.89 -7.43 -0.66
N THR A 190 -4.44 -6.76 -1.72
CA THR A 190 -3.98 -7.38 -2.94
C THR A 190 -2.63 -6.78 -3.32
N GLY A 191 -1.60 -7.63 -3.38
CA GLY A 191 -0.30 -7.26 -3.93
C GLY A 191 -0.25 -7.47 -5.44
N SER A 192 0.89 -7.14 -6.03
CA SER A 192 1.16 -7.30 -7.45
C SER A 192 2.39 -8.18 -7.68
N VAL A 193 2.32 -9.05 -8.68
CA VAL A 193 3.46 -9.85 -9.16
C VAL A 193 3.67 -9.49 -10.63
N ILE A 194 4.83 -8.90 -10.94
CA ILE A 194 5.20 -8.53 -12.31
C ILE A 194 6.40 -9.34 -12.77
N HIS A 195 6.35 -9.89 -13.98
CA HIS A 195 7.46 -10.60 -14.60
C HIS A 195 8.10 -9.73 -15.69
N LEU A 196 9.23 -9.09 -15.38
CA LEU A 196 9.98 -8.21 -16.25
C LEU A 196 11.06 -8.97 -17.06
N ASP A 197 11.29 -8.57 -18.30
CA ASP A 197 12.23 -9.27 -19.21
C ASP A 197 13.69 -9.22 -18.72
N ASP A 198 14.16 -8.06 -18.25
CA ASP A 198 15.57 -7.85 -17.85
C ASP A 198 15.79 -7.90 -16.33
N GLU A 199 14.77 -7.59 -15.53
CA GLU A 199 14.84 -7.48 -14.05
C GLU A 199 14.30 -8.71 -13.32
N GLY A 200 13.70 -9.68 -14.02
CA GLY A 200 13.14 -10.88 -13.40
C GLY A 200 11.76 -10.63 -12.80
N THR A 201 11.43 -11.27 -11.67
CA THR A 201 10.10 -11.16 -11.06
C THR A 201 10.16 -10.24 -9.85
N VAL A 202 9.20 -9.32 -9.74
CA VAL A 202 9.05 -8.44 -8.57
C VAL A 202 7.69 -8.67 -7.94
N VAL A 203 7.64 -8.79 -6.62
CA VAL A 203 6.43 -8.98 -5.82
C VAL A 203 6.25 -7.76 -4.91
N PHE A 204 5.30 -6.90 -5.24
CA PHE A 204 4.88 -5.80 -4.39
C PHE A 204 3.85 -6.32 -3.39
N THR A 205 4.18 -6.31 -2.10
CA THR A 205 3.33 -6.90 -1.08
C THR A 205 2.26 -5.96 -0.57
N GLY A 206 2.42 -4.65 -0.81
CA GLY A 206 1.77 -3.62 -0.01
C GLY A 206 1.97 -3.89 1.48
N ASP A 207 0.98 -3.54 2.27
CA ASP A 207 1.00 -3.66 3.74
C ASP A 207 0.93 -5.08 4.28
N GLN A 208 0.90 -6.10 3.42
CA GLN A 208 1.07 -7.46 3.93
C GLN A 208 2.43 -7.63 4.63
N VAL A 209 3.44 -6.87 4.19
CA VAL A 209 4.76 -6.76 4.81
C VAL A 209 5.11 -5.28 4.87
N TYR A 210 5.25 -4.72 6.06
CA TYR A 210 5.69 -3.33 6.18
C TYR A 210 7.19 -3.19 6.00
N MET A 211 7.97 -4.02 6.67
CA MET A 211 9.42 -3.92 6.73
C MET A 211 10.10 -5.27 6.85
N ASP A 212 11.42 -5.27 6.67
CA ASP A 212 12.27 -6.47 6.69
C ASP A 212 12.01 -7.34 7.93
N GLU A 213 11.89 -6.74 9.11
CA GLU A 213 11.61 -7.45 10.35
C GLU A 213 10.30 -8.27 10.30
N ASN A 214 9.29 -7.80 9.55
CA ASN A 214 8.05 -8.56 9.39
C ASN A 214 8.22 -9.78 8.48
N TYR A 215 9.12 -9.70 7.50
CA TYR A 215 9.35 -10.75 6.52
C TYR A 215 10.41 -11.75 6.94
N GLU A 216 11.59 -11.28 7.34
CA GLU A 216 12.76 -12.09 7.65
C GLU A 216 12.65 -12.72 9.04
N ALA A 217 12.42 -11.91 10.07
CA ALA A 217 12.22 -12.40 11.43
C ALA A 217 10.82 -13.01 11.64
N GLY A 218 9.86 -12.64 10.79
CA GLY A 218 8.47 -13.11 10.89
C GLY A 218 7.69 -12.44 12.02
N THR A 219 8.14 -11.26 12.48
CA THR A 219 7.46 -10.49 13.52
C THR A 219 6.14 -9.93 12.96
N PRO A 220 4.97 -10.29 13.52
CA PRO A 220 3.69 -9.80 13.02
C PRO A 220 3.60 -8.27 13.03
N LEU A 221 2.72 -7.69 12.21
CA LEU A 221 2.41 -6.26 12.29
C LEU A 221 1.71 -5.95 13.63
N GLY A 222 1.69 -4.68 14.01
CA GLY A 222 1.02 -4.20 15.20
C GLY A 222 -0.46 -4.59 15.24
N GLY A 223 -0.95 -4.98 16.42
CA GLY A 223 -2.31 -5.50 16.58
C GLY A 223 -3.45 -4.66 15.95
N PRO A 224 -3.43 -3.31 16.01
CA PRO A 224 -4.44 -2.47 15.37
C PRO A 224 -4.47 -2.55 13.83
N LEU A 225 -3.37 -2.98 13.20
CA LEU A 225 -3.18 -3.06 11.75
C LEU A 225 -3.11 -4.52 11.26
N VAL A 226 -3.65 -5.48 12.02
CA VAL A 226 -3.76 -6.87 11.54
C VAL A 226 -5.18 -7.36 11.70
N TRP A 227 -5.94 -7.33 10.60
CA TRP A 227 -7.29 -7.88 10.54
C TRP A 227 -7.35 -9.37 10.92
N GLY A 228 -6.36 -10.16 10.49
CA GLY A 228 -6.33 -11.59 10.77
C GLY A 228 -4.92 -12.17 10.80
N LYS A 229 -4.40 -12.45 12.00
CA LYS A 229 -3.03 -12.99 12.17
C LYS A 229 -2.78 -14.34 11.50
N THR A 230 -3.80 -15.20 11.46
CA THR A 230 -3.67 -16.51 10.79
C THR A 230 -3.52 -16.30 9.29
N GLN A 231 -4.37 -15.46 8.72
CA GLN A 231 -4.34 -15.10 7.29
C GLN A 231 -3.05 -14.38 6.96
N TRP A 232 -2.60 -13.45 7.82
CA TRP A 232 -1.32 -12.78 7.65
C TRP A 232 -0.17 -13.78 7.55
N ALA A 233 -0.06 -14.72 8.49
CA ALA A 233 0.98 -15.74 8.44
C ALA A 233 0.89 -16.65 7.19
N GLU A 234 -0.33 -17.03 6.77
CA GLU A 234 -0.55 -17.81 5.55
C GLU A 234 -0.14 -17.02 4.28
N SER A 235 -0.40 -15.72 4.26
CA SER A 235 -0.02 -14.82 3.17
C SER A 235 1.50 -14.60 3.09
N ILE A 236 2.20 -14.49 4.24
CA ILE A 236 3.67 -14.46 4.28
C ILE A 236 4.26 -15.73 3.64
N GLU A 237 3.75 -16.91 3.98
CA GLU A 237 4.22 -18.16 3.37
C GLU A 237 3.91 -18.23 1.87
N ARG A 238 2.82 -17.62 1.41
CA ARG A 238 2.49 -17.50 -0.01
C ARG A 238 3.47 -16.56 -0.73
N ILE A 239 3.88 -15.46 -0.11
CA ILE A 239 4.89 -14.53 -0.65
C ILE A 239 6.25 -15.24 -0.75
N ARG A 240 6.69 -15.93 0.31
CA ARG A 240 7.91 -16.75 0.30
C ARG A 240 7.90 -17.84 -0.77
N GLU A 241 6.74 -18.42 -1.04
CA GLU A 241 6.60 -19.39 -2.13
C GLU A 241 6.73 -18.74 -3.51
N LEU A 242 6.25 -17.51 -3.71
CA LEU A 242 6.44 -16.75 -4.95
C LEU A 242 7.92 -16.40 -5.14
N GLU A 243 8.55 -15.81 -4.12
CA GLU A 243 9.99 -15.53 -4.07
C GLU A 243 10.79 -16.77 -4.50
N ARG A 244 10.60 -17.90 -3.81
CA ARG A 244 11.33 -19.15 -4.06
C ARG A 244 11.07 -19.75 -5.45
N ARG A 245 9.86 -19.61 -5.99
CA ARG A 245 9.50 -20.19 -7.31
C ARG A 245 10.03 -19.37 -8.47
N HIS A 246 10.10 -18.06 -8.29
CA HIS A 246 10.39 -17.12 -9.35
C HIS A 246 11.74 -16.43 -9.20
N ASP A 247 12.48 -16.71 -8.11
CA ASP A 247 13.67 -15.96 -7.72
C ASP A 247 13.34 -14.46 -7.65
N ALA A 248 12.19 -14.15 -7.05
CA ALA A 248 11.60 -12.83 -7.12
C ALA A 248 12.18 -11.88 -6.07
N GLU A 249 12.32 -10.61 -6.42
CA GLU A 249 12.50 -9.54 -5.44
C GLU A 249 11.16 -9.27 -4.73
N VAL A 250 11.17 -9.17 -3.40
CA VAL A 250 9.99 -8.87 -2.58
C VAL A 250 10.11 -7.44 -2.07
N VAL A 251 9.12 -6.60 -2.40
CA VAL A 251 9.09 -5.18 -2.06
C VAL A 251 8.01 -4.93 -1.01
N PHE A 252 8.44 -4.38 0.13
CA PHE A 252 7.68 -4.12 1.35
C PHE A 252 7.04 -2.74 1.33
N GLY A 253 5.91 -2.56 2.03
CA GLY A 253 5.11 -1.34 1.97
C GLY A 253 5.78 -0.09 2.57
N HIS A 254 6.50 -0.21 3.69
CA HIS A 254 6.90 0.94 4.52
C HIS A 254 8.29 0.77 5.15
N ASP A 255 9.21 0.11 4.46
CA ASP A 255 10.59 -0.05 4.93
C ASP A 255 11.45 1.15 4.46
N PRO A 256 12.00 1.98 5.37
CA PRO A 256 12.79 3.14 4.96
C PRO A 256 14.06 2.78 4.18
N ASP A 257 14.75 1.70 4.58
CA ASP A 257 16.01 1.29 3.96
C ASP A 257 15.76 0.69 2.59
N GLN A 258 14.72 -0.15 2.45
CA GLN A 258 14.34 -0.69 1.14
C GLN A 258 13.80 0.41 0.23
N PHE A 259 13.02 1.35 0.75
CA PHE A 259 12.52 2.48 -0.04
C PHE A 259 13.67 3.29 -0.66
N GLU A 260 14.74 3.57 0.09
CA GLU A 260 15.94 4.22 -0.45
C GLU A 260 16.59 3.38 -1.57
N ALA A 261 16.62 2.06 -1.42
CA ALA A 261 17.24 1.14 -2.38
C ALA A 261 16.46 1.00 -3.69
N ILE A 262 15.12 1.07 -3.65
CA ILE A 262 14.25 0.84 -4.81
C ILE A 262 13.92 2.11 -5.61
N GLN A 263 14.31 3.31 -5.16
CA GLN A 263 14.05 4.56 -5.88
C GLN A 263 14.46 4.55 -7.37
N PRO A 264 15.54 3.87 -7.81
CA PRO A 264 15.86 3.77 -9.22
C PRO A 264 14.77 3.10 -10.08
N GLY A 265 13.86 2.33 -9.48
CA GLY A 265 12.84 1.56 -10.18
C GLY A 265 13.41 0.32 -10.89
N TRP A 266 12.59 -0.27 -11.75
CA TRP A 266 12.94 -1.46 -12.53
C TRP A 266 12.74 -1.18 -14.02
N GLY A 267 13.73 -1.52 -14.85
CA GLY A 267 13.67 -1.30 -16.30
C GLY A 267 13.87 0.15 -16.77
N VAL A 268 14.20 1.08 -15.85
CA VAL A 268 14.38 2.53 -16.08
C VAL A 268 15.79 2.90 -16.56
#